data_AF-A0AA34TKB6-F1
#
_entry.id   AF-A0AA34TKB6-F1
#
_cell.length_a   1.000
_cell.length_b   1.000
_cell.length_c   1.000
_cell.angle_alpha   90.00
_cell.angle_beta   90.00
_cell.angle_gamma   90.00
#
_symmetry.space_group_name_H-M   'P 1'
#
loop_
_entity.id
_entity.type
_entity.pdbx_description
1 polymer ?
#
loop_
_entity_poly.entity_id
_entity_poly.type
_entity_poly.pdbx_seq_one_letter_code
_entity_poly.pdbx_strand_id
1 'polypeptide(L)'
;MEKEKKTETEELFSNYFSIFTNLSKKNLSRRAMALQVFITLSYEQKERSVIGANNYVEYYKSKNPGDNEAKFSINAYEFLSNMMFEEYQQKVKVKKETLGGLI
;
A
#
# COMPACT_ATOMS: atom_id res chain seq x y z
N MET A 1 -27.56 -2.42 -8.40
CA MET A 1 -26.76 -3.44 -7.71
C MET A 1 -25.46 -3.82 -8.44
N GLU A 2 -25.48 -4.43 -9.63
CA GLU A 2 -24.22 -4.88 -10.29
C GLU A 2 -23.35 -3.73 -10.80
N LYS A 3 -23.96 -2.66 -11.34
CA LYS A 3 -23.26 -1.42 -11.72
C LYS A 3 -22.61 -0.72 -10.52
N GLU A 4 -23.28 -0.67 -9.36
CA GLU A 4 -22.77 0.01 -8.16
C GLU A 4 -21.52 -0.70 -7.62
N LYS A 5 -21.54 -2.04 -7.55
CA LYS A 5 -20.38 -2.85 -7.11
C LYS A 5 -19.17 -2.70 -8.04
N LYS A 6 -19.41 -2.47 -9.34
CA LYS A 6 -18.35 -2.24 -10.31
C LYS A 6 -17.67 -0.89 -10.08
N THR A 7 -18.45 0.18 -9.92
CA THR A 7 -17.93 1.52 -9.60
C THR A 7 -17.13 1.52 -8.30
N GLU A 8 -17.63 0.84 -7.27
CA GLU A 8 -16.96 0.73 -5.98
C GLU A 8 -15.62 -0.03 -6.06
N THR A 9 -15.55 -1.10 -6.86
CA THR A 9 -14.27 -1.80 -7.12
C THR A 9 -13.27 -0.90 -7.86
N GLU A 10 -13.73 -0.09 -8.82
CA GLU A 10 -12.88 0.85 -9.56
C GLU A 10 -12.35 1.97 -8.65
N GLU A 11 -13.19 2.51 -7.78
CA GLU A 11 -12.82 3.51 -6.77
C GLU A 11 -11.79 2.95 -5.77
N LEU A 12 -12.03 1.76 -5.21
CA LEU A 12 -11.10 1.12 -4.29
C LEU A 12 -9.76 0.82 -4.96
N PHE A 13 -9.75 0.37 -6.22
CA PHE A 13 -8.50 0.16 -6.96
C PHE A 13 -7.77 1.48 -7.21
N SER A 14 -8.49 2.54 -7.57
CA SER A 14 -7.91 3.87 -7.77
C SER A 14 -7.25 4.38 -6.50
N ASN A 15 -7.94 4.26 -5.36
CA ASN A 15 -7.43 4.63 -4.04
C ASN A 15 -6.18 3.82 -3.69
N TYR A 16 -6.29 2.48 -3.77
CA TYR A 16 -5.18 1.56 -3.53
C TYR A 16 -3.95 1.91 -4.37
N PHE A 17 -4.12 2.06 -5.68
CA PHE A 17 -3.01 2.26 -6.60
C PHE A 17 -2.37 3.64 -6.45
N SER A 18 -3.18 4.66 -6.16
CA SER A 18 -2.71 6.03 -5.92
C SER A 18 -1.71 6.10 -4.76
N ILE A 19 -1.92 5.31 -3.70
CA ILE A 19 -1.03 5.23 -2.54
C ILE A 19 0.38 4.81 -2.98
N PHE A 20 0.48 3.77 -3.81
CA PHE A 20 1.76 3.27 -4.32
C PHE A 20 2.40 4.19 -5.35
N THR A 21 1.62 4.82 -6.23
CA THR A 21 2.17 5.79 -7.19
C THR A 21 2.64 7.08 -6.52
N ASN A 22 2.00 7.47 -5.41
CA ASN A 22 2.42 8.59 -4.57
C ASN A 22 3.67 8.25 -3.75
N LEU A 23 3.89 6.97 -3.41
CA LEU A 23 5.15 6.52 -2.82
C LEU A 23 6.28 6.48 -3.85
N SER A 24 6.05 5.87 -5.03
CA SER A 24 7.07 5.77 -6.07
C SER A 24 6.47 5.61 -7.46
N LYS A 25 6.98 6.39 -8.42
CA LYS A 25 6.53 6.37 -9.83
C LYS A 25 6.76 5.02 -10.52
N LYS A 26 7.66 4.18 -10.01
CA LYS A 26 7.91 2.82 -10.56
C LYS A 26 6.64 1.98 -10.66
N ASN A 27 5.67 2.25 -9.78
CA ASN A 27 4.40 1.53 -9.74
C ASN A 27 3.55 1.74 -10.99
N LEU A 28 3.69 2.85 -11.72
CA LEU A 28 2.90 3.13 -12.94
C LEU A 28 3.01 1.99 -13.97
N SER A 29 4.21 1.42 -14.12
CA SER A 29 4.49 0.30 -15.03
C SER A 29 3.81 -1.02 -14.63
N ARG A 30 3.28 -1.11 -13.40
CA ARG A 30 2.68 -2.31 -12.79
C ARG A 30 1.16 -2.23 -12.66
N ARG A 31 0.52 -1.16 -13.16
CA ARG A 31 -0.93 -0.92 -13.01
C ARG A 31 -1.78 -2.10 -13.49
N ALA A 32 -1.53 -2.60 -14.70
CA ALA A 32 -2.33 -3.67 -15.29
C ALA A 32 -2.27 -4.97 -14.47
N MET A 33 -1.07 -5.32 -13.98
CA MET A 33 -0.89 -6.52 -13.15
C MET A 33 -1.51 -6.36 -11.77
N ALA A 34 -1.35 -5.19 -11.14
CA ALA A 34 -2.01 -4.89 -9.87
C ALA A 34 -3.54 -4.97 -10.01
N LEU A 35 -4.11 -4.41 -11.09
CA LEU A 35 -5.54 -4.50 -11.36
C LEU A 35 -6.01 -5.95 -11.52
N GLN A 36 -5.26 -6.76 -12.27
CA GLN A 36 -5.60 -8.15 -12.53
C GLN A 36 -5.70 -8.98 -11.24
N VAL A 37 -4.84 -8.71 -10.26
CA VAL A 37 -4.90 -9.35 -8.93
C VAL A 37 -6.00 -8.72 -8.08
N PHE A 38 -6.16 -7.40 -8.13
CA PHE A 38 -7.12 -6.69 -7.30
C PHE A 38 -8.58 -7.11 -7.57
N ILE A 39 -8.94 -7.32 -8.84
CA ILE A 39 -10.31 -7.71 -9.20
C ILE A 39 -10.69 -9.11 -8.69
N THR A 40 -9.71 -9.97 -8.40
CA THR A 40 -9.95 -11.32 -7.88
C THR A 40 -10.13 -11.35 -6.36
N LEU A 41 -9.84 -10.25 -5.67
CA LEU A 41 -10.01 -10.16 -4.22
C LEU A 41 -11.49 -10.08 -3.83
N SER A 42 -11.82 -10.62 -2.65
CA SER A 42 -13.11 -10.36 -2.01
C SER A 42 -13.28 -8.86 -1.75
N TYR A 43 -14.51 -8.42 -1.53
CA TYR A 43 -14.77 -7.01 -1.21
C TYR A 43 -14.02 -6.57 0.05
N GLU A 44 -14.07 -7.38 1.12
CA GLU A 44 -13.36 -7.10 2.36
C GLU A 44 -11.84 -7.09 2.18
N GLN A 45 -11.30 -7.95 1.31
CA GLN A 45 -9.88 -7.94 0.98
C GLN A 45 -9.47 -6.68 0.19
N LYS A 46 -10.34 -6.15 -0.68
CA LYS A 46 -10.10 -4.88 -1.36
C LYS A 46 -10.01 -3.73 -0.36
N GLU A 47 -10.93 -3.66 0.60
CA GLU A 47 -10.88 -2.66 1.68
C GLU A 47 -9.62 -2.80 2.53
N ARG A 48 -9.32 -4.03 2.98
CA ARG A 48 -8.09 -4.33 3.74
C ARG A 48 -6.82 -3.98 2.95
N SER A 49 -6.82 -4.14 1.64
CA SER A 49 -5.66 -3.78 0.80
C SER A 49 -5.37 -2.27 0.80
N VAL A 50 -6.40 -1.42 0.81
CA VAL A 50 -6.26 0.04 0.90
C VAL A 50 -5.71 0.45 2.27
N ILE A 51 -6.22 -0.15 3.35
CA ILE A 51 -5.75 0.08 4.72
C ILE A 51 -4.28 -0.35 4.84
N GLY A 52 -3.98 -1.58 4.41
CA GLY A 52 -2.64 -2.14 4.44
C GLY A 52 -1.64 -1.33 3.63
N ALA A 53 -2.02 -0.85 2.44
CA ALA A 53 -1.16 -0.01 1.61
C ALA A 53 -0.78 1.30 2.31
N ASN A 54 -1.74 1.99 2.94
CA ASN A 54 -1.45 3.22 3.68
C ASN A 54 -0.46 2.98 4.82
N ASN A 55 -0.70 1.95 5.62
CA ASN A 55 0.15 1.61 6.76
C ASN A 55 1.54 1.14 6.32
N TYR A 56 1.64 0.38 5.23
CA TYR A 56 2.91 -0.02 4.63
C TYR A 56 3.73 1.19 4.18
N VAL A 57 3.11 2.15 3.49
CA VAL A 57 3.81 3.36 3.01
C VAL A 57 4.35 4.19 4.19
N GLU A 58 3.55 4.37 5.24
CA GLU A 58 3.98 5.05 6.47
C GLU A 58 5.15 4.31 7.14
N TYR A 59 5.03 2.99 7.30
CA TYR A 59 6.09 2.15 7.85
C TYR A 59 7.38 2.24 7.03
N TYR A 60 7.29 2.09 5.71
CA TYR A 60 8.44 2.11 4.80
C TYR A 60 9.21 3.42 4.91
N LYS A 61 8.51 4.56 4.84
CA LYS A 61 9.11 5.90 4.96
C LYS A 61 9.80 6.08 6.31
N SER A 62 9.21 5.56 7.40
CA SER A 62 9.80 5.66 8.74
C SER A 62 11.08 4.84 8.90
N LYS A 63 11.18 3.70 8.22
CA LYS A 63 12.33 2.79 8.29
C LYS A 63 13.43 3.10 7.29
N ASN A 64 13.11 3.84 6.23
CA ASN A 64 14.03 4.14 5.13
C ASN A 64 14.10 5.65 4.83
N PRO A 65 14.44 6.50 5.81
CA PRO A 65 14.45 7.96 5.61
C PRO A 65 15.46 8.43 4.55
N GLY A 66 16.45 7.61 4.20
CA GLY A 66 17.44 7.90 3.15
C GLY A 66 16.98 7.56 1.72
N ASP A 67 15.86 6.85 1.55
CA ASP A 67 15.36 6.44 0.24
C ASP A 67 14.20 7.31 -0.21
N ASN A 68 14.52 8.54 -0.62
CA ASN A 68 13.55 9.57 -1.01
C ASN A 68 12.66 9.18 -2.22
N GLU A 69 13.15 8.27 -3.07
CA GLU A 69 12.42 7.79 -4.25
C GLU A 69 11.69 6.46 -4.00
N ALA A 70 11.83 5.91 -2.79
CA ALA A 70 11.36 4.58 -2.41
C ALA A 70 11.78 3.51 -3.42
N LYS A 71 13.05 3.54 -3.88
CA LYS A 71 13.62 2.61 -4.85
C LYS A 71 13.50 1.17 -4.38
N PHE A 72 13.65 0.92 -3.08
CA PHE A 72 13.65 -0.42 -2.50
C PHE A 72 12.29 -0.86 -1.94
N SER A 73 11.23 -0.04 -2.09
CA SER A 73 9.90 -0.43 -1.64
C SER A 73 9.32 -1.57 -2.47
N ILE A 74 8.45 -2.36 -1.86
CA ILE A 74 7.63 -3.35 -2.55
C ILE A 74 6.67 -2.59 -3.46
N ASN A 75 6.46 -3.11 -4.68
CA ASN A 75 5.53 -2.49 -5.62
C ASN A 75 4.09 -2.94 -5.37
N ALA A 76 3.12 -2.20 -5.90
CA ALA A 76 1.70 -2.46 -5.72
C ALA A 76 1.30 -3.90 -6.10
N TYR A 77 1.81 -4.40 -7.22
CA TYR A 77 1.48 -5.74 -7.68
C TYR A 77 1.99 -6.82 -6.71
N GLU A 78 3.24 -6.74 -6.26
CA GLU A 78 3.82 -7.69 -5.30
C GLU A 78 3.11 -7.61 -3.94
N PHE A 79 2.73 -6.40 -3.51
CA PHE A 79 2.00 -6.20 -2.26
C PHE A 79 0.65 -6.92 -2.25
N LEU A 80 -0.10 -6.89 -3.37
CA LEU A 80 -1.34 -7.64 -3.51
C LEU A 80 -1.09 -9.14 -3.66
N SER A 81 -0.16 -9.52 -4.53
CA SER A 81 0.08 -10.93 -4.90
C SER A 81 0.53 -11.77 -3.72
N ASN A 82 1.28 -11.15 -2.80
CA ASN A 82 1.76 -11.80 -1.58
C ASN A 82 0.82 -11.59 -0.38
N MET A 83 -0.37 -10.99 -0.58
CA MET A 83 -1.32 -10.65 0.49
C MET A 83 -0.70 -9.88 1.66
N MET A 84 0.34 -9.10 1.38
CA MET A 84 1.11 -8.35 2.40
C MET A 84 0.22 -7.42 3.22
N PHE A 85 -0.88 -6.94 2.65
CA PHE A 85 -1.83 -6.07 3.34
C PHE A 85 -2.31 -6.67 4.67
N GLU A 86 -2.44 -7.99 4.81
CA GLU A 86 -2.90 -8.62 6.05
C GLU A 86 -1.95 -8.34 7.24
N GLU A 87 -0.65 -8.15 6.99
CA GLU A 87 0.33 -7.80 8.04
C GLU A 87 0.28 -6.32 8.43
N TYR A 88 -0.26 -5.46 7.57
CA TYR A 88 -0.29 -4.00 7.73
C TYR A 88 -1.69 -3.49 8.10
N GLN A 89 -2.55 -4.29 8.72
CA GLN A 89 -3.90 -3.85 9.13
C GLN A 89 -3.91 -2.87 10.32
N GLN A 90 -2.80 -2.77 11.06
CA GLN A 90 -2.64 -1.81 12.16
C GLN A 90 -1.46 -0.87 11.88
N LYS A 91 -1.57 0.39 12.33
CA LYS A 91 -0.45 1.32 12.27
C LYS A 91 0.70 0.78 13.11
N VAL A 92 1.86 0.56 12.47
CA VAL A 92 3.07 0.19 13.18
C VAL A 92 3.42 1.34 14.13
N LYS A 93 3.42 1.09 15.44
CA LYS A 93 3.93 2.06 16.42
C LYS A 93 5.42 2.24 16.18
N VAL A 94 5.79 3.27 15.43
CA VAL A 94 7.19 3.68 15.32
C VAL A 94 7.57 4.22 16.70
N LYS A 95 8.25 3.41 17.51
CA LYS A 95 8.95 3.94 18.68
C LYS A 95 9.93 4.97 18.13
N LYS A 96 9.68 6.26 18.38
CA LYS A 96 10.73 7.27 18.30
C LYS A 96 11.78 6.84 19.33
N GLU A 97 12.86 6.22 18.89
CA GLU A 97 14.04 6.14 19.72
C GLU A 97 14.50 7.58 19.92
N THR A 98 14.26 8.09 21.13
CA THR A 98 14.84 9.34 21.61
C THR A 98 16.35 9.16 21.70
N LEU A 99 17.04 9.40 20.58
CA LEU A 99 18.46 9.70 20.59
C LEU A 99 18.60 11.14 21.09
N GLY A 100 19.01 11.31 22.35
CA GLY A 100 19.36 12.62 22.88
C GLY A 100 19.08 12.79 24.36
N GLY A 101 19.71 11.98 25.20
CA GLY A 101 19.66 12.11 26.65
C GLY A 101 20.87 11.48 27.31
N LEU A 102 22.06 12.02 27.03
CA LEU A 102 23.23 12.12 27.92
C LEU A 102 24.42 12.58 27.08
N ILE A 103 24.76 13.87 27.14
CA ILE A 103 26.09 14.37 27.53
C ILE A 103 25.88 15.75 28.13
#